data_AF-A0A497LB43-F1
#
_entry.id   AF-A0A497LB43-F1
#
_cell.length_a   1.000
_cell.length_b   1.000
_cell.length_c   1.000
_cell.angle_alpha   90.00
_cell.angle_beta   90.00
_cell.angle_gamma   90.00
#
_symmetry.space_group_name_H-M   'P 1'
#
loop_
_entity.id
_entity.type
_entity.pdbx_description
1 polymer ?
#
loop_
_entity_poly.entity_id
_entity_poly.type
_entity_poly.pdbx_seq_one_letter_code
_entity_poly.pdbx_strand_id
1 'polypeptide(L)'
;MLRERTTLLILDAYFLLYLALLLKIGYDRVKLTLRKKSIKKLKRRIPWIEHIINEKNAGDLNLESPSPKLQTERRSLCLICRGVRGLCGRNRCPAILKLYSFMKTRNAVSSNEMIGSSPPGVFVGRIGYPYVYAGPLVPPFIGDTSLFDLPEQWLGKTDEEIIKFRISLIRGKFKVNVKKPWRNKNFLDKTLEIALSRNPVDTEVIFRKKPSGRILLDGTLQPMGPSAVLEQMKIGSFKTDFRIEKAYSDEDLRSEEAIFNLYLSGIPVSRIQRAFSVGAFGLKSQRRLVPTRWSITAVDSMISRNLIEKKVKGNNPI
;
A
#
# COMPACT_ATOMS: atom_id res chain seq x y z
N MET A 1 -4.20 50.50 10.10
CA MET A 1 -3.47 49.35 9.53
C MET A 1 -2.54 48.59 10.51
N LEU A 2 -2.55 48.88 11.82
CA LEU A 2 -1.77 48.16 12.84
C LEU A 2 -2.64 47.36 13.85
N ARG A 3 -3.97 47.42 13.71
CA ARG A 3 -4.94 46.81 14.65
C ARG A 3 -5.51 45.46 14.17
N GLU A 4 -5.35 45.10 12.90
CA GLU A 4 -5.83 43.82 12.32
C GLU A 4 -4.76 42.72 12.30
N ARG A 5 -3.46 43.06 12.36
CA ARG A 5 -2.37 42.06 12.44
C ARG A 5 -2.21 41.48 13.84
N THR A 6 -2.59 42.22 14.88
CA THR A 6 -2.51 41.78 16.28
C THR A 6 -3.60 40.76 16.62
N THR A 7 -4.80 40.87 16.05
CA THR A 7 -5.88 39.90 16.26
C THR A 7 -5.62 38.53 15.61
N LEU A 8 -4.96 38.47 14.45
CA LEU A 8 -4.57 37.20 13.81
C LEU A 8 -3.51 36.44 14.62
N LEU A 9 -2.51 37.14 15.16
CA LEU A 9 -1.45 36.52 15.97
C LEU A 9 -1.97 35.99 17.32
N ILE A 10 -2.99 36.65 17.89
CA ILE A 10 -3.62 36.21 19.14
C ILE A 10 -4.51 34.97 18.91
N LEU A 11 -5.19 34.87 17.75
CA LEU A 11 -5.97 33.69 17.37
C LEU A 11 -5.08 32.46 17.11
N ASP A 12 -3.92 32.63 16.48
CA ASP A 12 -2.94 31.54 16.28
C ASP A 12 -2.30 31.09 17.59
N ALA A 13 -2.02 32.02 18.51
CA ALA A 13 -1.51 31.70 19.84
C ALA A 13 -2.54 30.93 20.67
N TYR A 14 -3.81 31.32 20.63
CA TYR A 14 -4.90 30.60 21.31
C TYR A 14 -5.17 29.22 20.68
N PHE A 15 -5.06 29.07 19.36
CA PHE A 15 -5.18 27.78 18.69
C PHE A 15 -4.03 26.83 19.07
N LEU A 16 -2.80 27.33 19.15
CA LEU A 16 -1.64 26.57 19.61
C LEU A 16 -1.71 26.26 21.12
N LEU A 17 -2.23 27.16 21.94
CA LEU A 17 -2.47 26.91 23.37
C LEU A 17 -3.56 25.87 23.57
N TYR A 18 -4.64 25.91 22.78
CA TYR A 18 -5.73 24.93 22.80
C TYR A 18 -5.27 23.55 22.32
N LEU A 19 -4.43 23.49 21.28
CA LEU A 19 -3.77 22.27 20.82
C LEU A 19 -2.79 21.73 21.89
N ALA A 20 -2.05 22.60 22.58
CA ALA A 20 -1.16 22.25 23.66
C ALA A 20 -1.92 21.78 24.92
N LEU A 21 -3.08 22.37 25.23
CA LEU A 21 -3.96 21.94 26.33
C LEU A 21 -4.58 20.57 26.04
N LEU A 22 -5.05 20.35 24.80
CA LEU A 22 -5.51 19.04 24.31
C LEU A 22 -4.40 17.97 24.34
N LEU A 23 -3.15 18.37 24.14
CA LEU A 23 -1.98 17.48 24.24
C LEU A 23 -1.52 17.25 25.69
N LYS A 24 -1.68 18.22 26.61
CA LYS A 24 -1.24 18.10 28.01
C LYS A 24 -2.24 17.39 28.93
N ILE A 25 -3.55 17.50 28.69
CA ILE A 25 -4.55 16.98 29.64
C ILE A 25 -4.85 15.47 29.43
N GLY A 26 -4.37 14.84 28.35
CA GLY A 26 -4.80 13.48 28.00
C GLY A 26 -3.73 12.38 27.83
N TYR A 27 -2.43 12.65 28.01
CA TYR A 27 -1.44 11.80 27.32
C TYR A 27 -0.63 10.79 28.15
N ASP A 28 -0.42 10.97 29.46
CA ASP A 28 0.63 10.19 30.15
C ASP A 28 0.17 9.07 31.10
N ARG A 29 -1.14 8.81 31.25
CA ARG A 29 -1.60 7.59 32.00
C ARG A 29 -2.60 6.69 31.28
N VAL A 30 -3.12 7.07 30.12
CA VAL A 30 -4.18 6.32 29.41
C VAL A 30 -3.62 5.33 28.36
N LYS A 31 -2.32 5.35 28.08
CA LYS A 31 -1.73 4.71 26.88
C LYS A 31 -1.25 3.26 27.00
N LEU A 32 -1.13 2.69 28.20
CA LEU A 32 -0.62 1.31 28.40
C LEU A 32 -1.73 0.28 28.64
N THR A 33 -2.82 0.63 29.32
CA THR A 33 -3.94 -0.27 29.63
C THR A 33 -4.89 -0.51 28.44
N LEU A 34 -5.13 0.51 27.61
CA LEU A 34 -5.92 0.37 26.37
C LEU A 34 -5.23 -0.53 25.31
N ARG A 35 -3.89 -0.56 25.26
CA ARG A 35 -3.12 -1.37 24.29
C ARG A 35 -3.35 -2.88 24.46
N LYS A 36 -3.30 -3.39 25.70
CA LYS A 36 -3.54 -4.83 25.98
C LYS A 36 -4.99 -5.23 25.69
N LYS A 37 -5.97 -4.40 26.09
CA LYS A 37 -7.40 -4.63 25.79
C LYS A 37 -7.69 -4.64 24.29
N SER A 38 -7.13 -3.70 23.52
CA SER A 38 -7.29 -3.65 22.06
C SER A 38 -6.65 -4.84 21.34
N ILE A 39 -5.45 -5.27 21.76
CA ILE A 39 -4.79 -6.46 21.18
C ILE A 39 -5.60 -7.72 21.51
N LYS A 40 -6.10 -7.87 22.74
CA LYS A 40 -6.98 -8.99 23.13
C LYS A 40 -8.30 -8.98 22.33
N LYS A 41 -8.88 -7.81 22.07
CA LYS A 41 -10.05 -7.64 21.17
C LYS A 41 -9.71 -8.03 19.72
N LEU A 42 -8.51 -7.71 19.23
CA LEU A 42 -8.05 -8.06 17.88
C LEU A 42 -7.83 -9.56 17.73
N LYS A 43 -7.18 -10.19 18.72
CA LYS A 43 -6.99 -11.64 18.80
C LYS A 43 -8.34 -12.37 18.78
N ARG A 44 -9.33 -11.87 19.53
CA ARG A 44 -10.72 -12.38 19.48
C ARG A 44 -11.43 -12.18 18.13
N ARG A 45 -11.22 -11.04 17.44
CA ARG A 45 -11.83 -10.76 16.12
C ARG A 45 -11.15 -11.49 14.96
N ILE A 46 -9.86 -11.80 15.09
CA ILE A 46 -9.04 -12.44 14.05
C ILE A 46 -8.26 -13.60 14.71
N PRO A 47 -8.95 -14.69 15.14
CA PRO A 47 -8.33 -15.77 15.94
C PRO A 47 -7.16 -16.45 15.22
N TRP A 48 -7.27 -16.53 13.89
CA TRP A 48 -6.33 -17.22 13.03
C TRP A 48 -4.96 -16.53 12.86
N ILE A 49 -4.79 -15.25 13.27
CA ILE A 49 -3.47 -14.57 13.34
C ILE A 49 -3.07 -14.28 14.80
N GLU A 50 -3.77 -14.81 15.80
CA GLU A 50 -3.56 -14.44 17.21
C GLU A 50 -2.08 -14.53 17.65
N HIS A 51 -1.38 -15.56 17.18
CA HIS A 51 0.01 -15.84 17.50
C HIS A 51 1.02 -14.87 16.83
N ILE A 52 0.63 -14.16 15.76
CA ILE A 52 1.49 -13.21 15.02
C ILE A 52 1.13 -11.75 15.33
N ILE A 53 -0.04 -11.51 15.95
CA ILE A 53 -0.50 -10.17 16.35
C ILE A 53 0.41 -9.65 17.47
N ASN A 54 1.28 -8.70 17.12
CA ASN A 54 2.11 -7.91 18.03
C ASN A 54 1.83 -6.41 17.85
N GLU A 55 2.42 -5.55 18.71
CA GLU A 55 2.23 -4.10 18.62
C GLU A 55 2.66 -3.50 17.26
N LYS A 56 3.58 -4.16 16.56
CA LYS A 56 4.10 -3.73 15.24
C LYS A 56 3.14 -4.04 14.09
N ASN A 57 2.48 -5.20 14.11
CA ASN A 57 1.64 -5.71 13.02
C ASN A 57 0.14 -5.49 13.25
N ALA A 58 -0.29 -5.21 14.48
CA ALA A 58 -1.69 -4.98 14.84
C ALA A 58 -2.31 -3.73 14.18
N GLY A 59 -1.48 -2.80 13.70
CA GLY A 59 -1.92 -1.57 13.01
C GLY A 59 -2.49 -1.83 11.61
N ASP A 60 -1.87 -2.73 10.84
CA ASP A 60 -2.27 -3.08 9.46
C ASP A 60 -3.61 -3.82 9.40
N LEU A 61 -4.04 -4.36 10.55
CA LEU A 61 -5.26 -5.13 10.72
C LEU A 61 -6.50 -4.24 11.02
N ASN A 62 -6.41 -2.91 10.86
CA ASN A 62 -7.45 -1.93 11.19
C ASN A 62 -8.04 -2.10 12.60
N LEU A 63 -7.20 -1.86 13.62
CA LEU A 63 -7.72 -1.52 14.94
C LEU A 63 -8.44 -0.17 14.87
N GLU A 64 -9.73 -0.17 15.21
CA GLU A 64 -10.59 1.01 15.44
C GLU A 64 -9.79 2.10 16.19
N SER A 65 -9.32 3.11 15.47
CA SER A 65 -9.00 4.41 16.04
C SER A 65 -9.42 5.49 15.06
N PRO A 66 -10.31 6.42 15.47
CA PRO A 66 -10.73 7.55 14.64
C PRO A 66 -9.58 8.55 14.39
N SER A 67 -8.45 8.43 15.09
CA SER A 67 -7.24 9.23 14.87
C SER A 67 -6.13 8.44 14.16
N PRO A 68 -5.38 9.08 13.24
CA PRO A 68 -4.19 8.47 12.68
C PRO A 68 -3.19 8.22 13.82
N LYS A 69 -2.70 6.98 13.94
CA LYS A 69 -1.65 6.68 14.93
C LYS A 69 -0.30 6.75 14.23
N LEU A 70 0.60 7.55 14.78
CA LEU A 70 2.01 7.59 14.40
C LEU A 70 2.74 6.41 15.03
N GLN A 71 3.52 5.69 14.23
CA GLN A 71 4.36 4.60 14.73
C GLN A 71 5.79 4.81 14.24
N THR A 72 6.73 4.81 15.19
CA THR A 72 8.15 5.05 14.96
C THR A 72 8.97 4.01 15.75
N GLU A 73 10.22 3.76 15.35
CA GLU A 73 11.15 2.99 16.19
C GLU A 73 11.57 3.79 17.43
N ARG A 74 11.78 3.09 18.56
CA ARG A 74 12.04 3.67 19.90
C ARG A 74 13.28 4.58 19.97
N ARG A 75 14.18 4.53 18.97
CA ARG A 75 15.40 5.37 18.87
C ARG A 75 15.54 6.09 17.52
N SER A 76 14.42 6.41 16.86
CA SER A 76 14.49 7.10 15.57
C SER A 76 14.88 8.58 15.74
N LEU A 77 15.91 9.02 14.99
CA LEU A 77 16.32 10.43 14.87
C LEU A 77 15.14 11.36 14.55
N CYS A 78 14.13 10.86 13.83
CA CYS A 78 12.89 11.58 13.53
C CYS A 78 12.10 12.02 14.77
N LEU A 79 12.08 11.24 15.85
CA LEU A 79 11.39 11.61 17.10
C LEU A 79 12.08 12.77 17.81
N ILE A 80 13.41 12.83 17.74
CA ILE A 80 14.22 13.92 18.30
C ILE A 80 14.10 15.16 17.40
N CYS A 81 14.17 14.95 16.08
CA CYS A 81 14.08 16.00 15.07
C CYS A 81 12.71 16.71 15.09
N ARG A 82 11.63 15.94 15.35
CA ARG A 82 10.22 16.39 15.28
C ARG A 82 9.86 17.09 13.97
N GLY A 83 10.65 16.87 12.92
CA GLY A 83 10.51 17.50 11.61
C GLY A 83 10.88 18.98 11.54
N VAL A 84 11.36 19.59 12.64
CA VAL A 84 11.75 21.02 12.69
C VAL A 84 13.26 21.23 12.76
N ARG A 85 14.02 20.25 13.29
CA ARG A 85 15.47 20.38 13.50
C ARG A 85 16.33 20.00 12.30
N GLY A 86 15.74 19.51 11.21
CA GLY A 86 16.49 19.17 10.00
C GLY A 86 17.57 18.08 10.16
N LEU A 87 17.55 17.25 11.22
CA LEU A 87 18.63 16.29 11.54
C LEU A 87 18.92 15.24 10.45
N CYS A 88 18.04 15.13 9.44
CA CYS A 88 18.20 14.23 8.30
C CYS A 88 18.80 14.91 7.05
N GLY A 89 19.11 16.21 7.10
CA GLY A 89 19.71 16.97 6.00
C GLY A 89 18.80 17.19 4.78
N ARG A 90 17.52 16.80 4.84
CA ARG A 90 16.57 16.98 3.73
C ARG A 90 15.87 18.33 3.80
N ASN A 91 15.63 18.94 2.63
CA ASN A 91 14.92 20.21 2.49
C ASN A 91 13.51 20.21 3.11
N ARG A 92 12.79 19.08 3.04
CA ARG A 92 11.51 18.88 3.72
C ARG A 92 11.50 17.56 4.48
N CYS A 93 10.84 17.54 5.63
CA CYS A 93 10.75 16.34 6.46
C CYS A 93 9.82 15.29 5.82
N PRO A 94 10.32 14.10 5.42
CA PRO A 94 9.47 13.07 4.81
C PRO A 94 8.35 12.59 5.73
N ALA A 95 8.56 12.63 7.04
CA ALA A 95 7.55 12.24 8.02
C ALA A 95 6.33 13.18 8.02
N ILE A 96 6.58 14.48 7.94
CA ILE A 96 5.53 15.51 7.86
C ILE A 96 4.81 15.39 6.52
N LEU A 97 5.55 15.23 5.42
CA LEU A 97 4.97 15.04 4.09
C LEU A 97 4.05 13.82 4.03
N LYS A 98 4.50 12.67 4.58
CA LYS A 98 3.68 11.46 4.70
C LYS A 98 2.40 11.74 5.49
N LEU A 99 2.50 12.44 6.63
CA LEU A 99 1.35 12.77 7.47
C LEU A 99 0.35 13.69 6.76
N TYR A 100 0.82 14.78 6.16
CA TYR A 100 -0.02 15.73 5.45
C TYR A 100 -0.74 15.06 4.27
N SER A 101 0.01 14.31 3.44
CA SER A 101 -0.59 13.57 2.32
C SER A 101 -1.62 12.55 2.80
N PHE A 102 -1.38 11.88 3.92
CA PHE A 102 -2.30 10.86 4.45
C PHE A 102 -3.58 11.50 4.99
N MET A 103 -3.47 12.64 5.68
CA MET A 103 -4.65 13.42 6.11
C MET A 103 -5.45 13.92 4.93
N LYS A 104 -4.79 14.43 3.89
CA LYS A 104 -5.45 14.85 2.65
C LYS A 104 -6.22 13.71 1.99
N THR A 105 -5.58 12.56 1.75
CA THR A 105 -6.26 11.39 1.16
C THR A 105 -7.39 10.88 2.05
N ARG A 106 -7.19 10.82 3.36
CA ARG A 106 -8.21 10.36 4.30
C ARG A 106 -9.44 11.26 4.30
N ASN A 107 -9.23 12.58 4.24
CA ASN A 107 -10.32 13.55 4.26
C ASN A 107 -11.05 13.61 2.92
N ALA A 108 -10.38 13.28 1.81
CA ALA A 108 -11.01 13.14 0.50
C ALA A 108 -12.05 12.00 0.46
N VAL A 109 -11.91 11.00 1.33
CA VAL A 109 -12.94 9.97 1.51
C VAL A 109 -13.93 10.45 2.55
N SER A 110 -15.11 10.90 2.14
CA SER A 110 -16.15 11.37 3.07
C SER A 110 -16.97 10.21 3.64
N SER A 111 -17.29 9.20 2.84
CA SER A 111 -18.22 8.10 3.15
C SER A 111 -17.54 6.72 3.20
N ASN A 112 -18.36 5.66 3.27
CA ASN A 112 -17.93 4.27 3.11
C ASN A 112 -17.88 3.82 1.65
N GLU A 113 -18.23 4.70 0.71
CA GLU A 113 -18.29 4.44 -0.71
C GLU A 113 -17.25 5.30 -1.41
N MET A 114 -16.67 4.79 -2.49
CA MET A 114 -15.64 5.49 -3.22
C MET A 114 -15.60 5.02 -4.65
N ILE A 115 -15.33 5.98 -5.54
CA ILE A 115 -15.08 5.74 -6.95
C ILE A 115 -13.72 6.34 -7.28
N GLY A 116 -12.92 5.61 -8.05
CA GLY A 116 -11.72 6.17 -8.64
C GLY A 116 -11.01 5.22 -9.60
N SER A 117 -10.04 5.77 -10.33
CA SER A 117 -9.31 5.05 -11.37
C SER A 117 -8.09 4.35 -10.74
N SER A 118 -8.17 3.04 -10.54
CA SER A 118 -7.04 2.25 -10.03
C SER A 118 -5.86 2.30 -11.03
N PRO A 119 -4.60 2.52 -10.59
CA PRO A 119 -3.41 2.63 -11.45
C PRO A 119 -2.90 1.26 -11.91
N PRO A 120 -3.81 0.49 -12.47
CA PRO A 120 -4.07 -0.94 -12.24
C PRO A 120 -3.46 -1.57 -10.97
N GLY A 121 -3.42 -0.84 -9.85
CA GLY A 121 -2.67 -1.28 -8.68
C GLY A 121 -3.40 -2.31 -7.83
N VAL A 122 -2.69 -3.33 -7.35
CA VAL A 122 -3.19 -4.31 -6.39
C VAL A 122 -2.18 -4.55 -5.28
N PHE A 123 -2.66 -4.99 -4.12
CA PHE A 123 -1.81 -5.29 -2.99
C PHE A 123 -2.17 -6.63 -2.36
N VAL A 124 -1.15 -7.47 -2.15
CA VAL A 124 -1.25 -8.74 -1.45
C VAL A 124 -0.40 -8.66 -0.19
N GLY A 125 -1.04 -8.70 0.98
CA GLY A 125 -0.38 -8.66 2.27
C GLY A 125 0.38 -9.95 2.60
N ARG A 126 1.31 -9.85 3.55
CA ARG A 126 2.08 -11.01 4.09
C ARG A 126 1.65 -11.44 5.49
N ILE A 127 0.92 -10.58 6.20
CA ILE A 127 0.55 -10.81 7.59
C ILE A 127 -0.56 -11.85 7.64
N GLY A 128 -0.34 -12.93 8.40
CA GLY A 128 -1.30 -14.02 8.58
C GLY A 128 -1.13 -15.23 7.65
N TYR A 129 -0.08 -15.26 6.82
CA TYR A 129 0.15 -16.34 5.87
C TYR A 129 -0.12 -17.74 6.47
N PRO A 130 -0.92 -18.61 5.80
CA PRO A 130 -1.36 -18.54 4.40
C PRO A 130 -2.65 -17.74 4.16
N TYR A 131 -3.30 -17.23 5.20
CA TYR A 131 -4.48 -16.38 5.04
C TYR A 131 -4.02 -14.91 5.04
N VAL A 132 -4.31 -14.17 3.99
CA VAL A 132 -3.81 -12.80 3.87
C VAL A 132 -4.94 -11.87 3.44
N TYR A 133 -4.69 -10.58 3.56
CA TYR A 133 -5.52 -9.57 2.94
C TYR A 133 -4.99 -9.26 1.54
N ALA A 134 -5.87 -9.27 0.55
CA ALA A 134 -5.59 -8.85 -0.81
C ALA A 134 -6.66 -7.87 -1.30
N GLY A 135 -6.35 -7.12 -2.36
CA GLY A 135 -7.34 -6.33 -3.09
C GLY A 135 -6.74 -5.14 -3.83
N PRO A 136 -7.60 -4.31 -4.43
CA PRO A 136 -7.17 -3.21 -5.29
C PRO A 136 -6.63 -2.02 -4.51
N LEU A 137 -5.86 -1.21 -5.22
CA LEU A 137 -5.40 0.11 -4.82
C LEU A 137 -6.22 1.15 -5.58
N VAL A 138 -7.15 1.82 -4.90
CA VAL A 138 -8.07 2.76 -5.55
C VAL A 138 -7.87 4.16 -4.97
N PRO A 139 -7.57 5.18 -5.77
CA PRO A 139 -7.53 6.55 -5.29
C PRO A 139 -8.95 7.16 -5.18
N PRO A 140 -9.15 8.22 -4.38
CA PRO A 140 -10.46 8.87 -4.23
C PRO A 140 -10.72 9.89 -5.35
N PHE A 141 -10.38 9.57 -6.60
CA PHE A 141 -10.64 10.41 -7.78
C PHE A 141 -10.55 9.59 -9.07
N ILE A 142 -11.20 10.09 -10.13
CA ILE A 142 -11.16 9.53 -11.49
C ILE A 142 -10.15 10.30 -12.32
N GLY A 143 -9.39 9.62 -13.18
CA GLY A 143 -8.44 10.23 -14.10
C GLY A 143 -7.26 9.32 -14.43
N ASP A 144 -6.26 9.87 -15.10
CA ASP A 144 -5.04 9.12 -15.39
C ASP A 144 -4.18 8.95 -14.11
N THR A 145 -4.17 7.73 -13.61
CA THR A 145 -3.39 7.33 -12.43
C THR A 145 -2.23 6.42 -12.81
N SER A 146 -1.93 6.22 -14.10
CA SER A 146 -0.92 5.28 -14.58
C SER A 146 0.43 5.41 -13.87
N LEU A 147 0.82 6.65 -13.54
CA LEU A 147 2.06 6.94 -12.82
C LEU A 147 2.07 6.45 -11.36
N PHE A 148 0.94 6.19 -10.71
CA PHE A 148 0.91 5.97 -9.25
C PHE A 148 1.44 4.59 -8.81
N ASP A 149 1.51 3.65 -9.75
CA ASP A 149 2.00 2.28 -9.55
C ASP A 149 2.95 1.85 -10.68
N LEU A 150 3.70 2.80 -11.25
CA LEU A 150 4.72 2.57 -12.29
C LEU A 150 6.07 3.17 -11.87
N PRO A 151 6.80 2.52 -10.94
CA PRO A 151 8.08 3.00 -10.42
C PRO A 151 9.14 3.32 -11.47
N GLU A 152 9.12 2.63 -12.60
CA GLU A 152 10.03 2.84 -13.74
C GLU A 152 9.92 4.26 -14.31
N GLN A 153 8.78 4.95 -14.11
CA GLN A 153 8.56 6.34 -14.54
C GLN A 153 8.71 7.36 -13.40
N TRP A 154 9.16 6.97 -12.22
CA TRP A 154 9.39 7.89 -11.10
C TRP A 154 10.76 8.57 -11.13
N LEU A 155 11.67 8.13 -12.01
CA LEU A 155 12.96 8.81 -12.16
C LEU A 155 12.73 10.28 -12.55
N GLY A 156 13.37 11.20 -11.83
CA GLY A 156 13.16 12.64 -12.01
C GLY A 156 11.93 13.22 -11.27
N LYS A 157 11.14 12.41 -10.57
CA LYS A 157 10.08 12.88 -9.67
C LYS A 157 10.62 13.22 -8.28
N THR A 158 9.98 14.17 -7.64
CA THR A 158 10.32 14.57 -6.27
C THR A 158 9.82 13.55 -5.24
N ASP A 159 10.47 13.50 -4.07
CA ASP A 159 10.01 12.69 -2.92
C ASP A 159 8.53 12.96 -2.59
N GLU A 160 8.09 14.21 -2.74
CA GLU A 160 6.72 14.65 -2.47
C GLU A 160 5.71 14.04 -3.44
N GLU A 161 6.03 14.02 -4.73
CA GLU A 161 5.20 13.39 -5.74
C GLU A 161 5.09 11.88 -5.50
N ILE A 162 6.21 11.21 -5.23
CA ILE A 162 6.21 9.76 -4.96
C ILE A 162 5.41 9.43 -3.69
N ILE A 163 5.59 10.22 -2.63
CA ILE A 163 4.80 10.08 -1.39
C ILE A 163 3.32 10.26 -1.70
N LYS A 164 2.96 11.30 -2.46
CA LYS A 164 1.58 11.56 -2.87
C LYS A 164 1.00 10.39 -3.66
N PHE A 165 1.70 9.90 -4.69
CA PHE A 165 1.27 8.74 -5.48
C PHE A 165 0.89 7.56 -4.59
N ARG A 166 1.76 7.16 -3.67
CA ARG A 166 1.56 5.97 -2.84
C ARG A 166 0.55 6.15 -1.71
N ILE A 167 0.46 7.34 -1.13
CA ILE A 167 -0.46 7.63 -0.04
C ILE A 167 -1.88 7.91 -0.55
N SER A 168 -2.02 8.39 -1.78
CA SER A 168 -3.33 8.56 -2.44
C SER A 168 -4.03 7.23 -2.72
N LEU A 169 -3.30 6.11 -2.77
CA LEU A 169 -3.86 4.80 -3.02
C LEU A 169 -4.46 4.17 -1.76
N ILE A 170 -5.78 4.08 -1.74
CA ILE A 170 -6.52 3.43 -0.65
C ILE A 170 -6.58 1.93 -0.93
N ARG A 171 -6.20 1.15 0.07
CA ARG A 171 -6.21 -0.32 0.00
C ARG A 171 -7.60 -0.86 0.34
N GLY A 172 -8.31 -1.36 -0.67
CA GLY A 172 -9.45 -2.24 -0.46
C GLY A 172 -8.95 -3.63 -0.08
N LYS A 173 -9.42 -4.19 1.05
CA LYS A 173 -8.96 -5.51 1.51
C LYS A 173 -10.09 -6.52 1.68
N PHE A 174 -9.87 -7.72 1.18
CA PHE A 174 -10.65 -8.91 1.50
C PHE A 174 -9.72 -10.03 1.97
N LYS A 175 -10.22 -10.90 2.84
CA LYS A 175 -9.45 -12.04 3.34
C LYS A 175 -9.47 -13.17 2.31
N VAL A 176 -8.31 -13.77 2.04
CA VAL A 176 -8.15 -14.87 1.09
C VAL A 176 -7.08 -15.85 1.55
N ASN A 177 -7.21 -17.13 1.19
CA ASN A 177 -6.14 -18.11 1.38
C ASN A 177 -5.27 -18.11 0.12
N VAL A 178 -3.98 -17.83 0.27
CA VAL A 178 -3.02 -17.75 -0.85
C VAL A 178 -2.94 -19.01 -1.69
N LYS A 179 -3.10 -20.20 -1.08
CA LYS A 179 -3.01 -21.50 -1.76
C LYS A 179 -4.34 -21.95 -2.38
N LYS A 180 -5.45 -21.35 -1.96
CA LYS A 180 -6.80 -21.65 -2.45
C LYS A 180 -7.57 -20.36 -2.74
N PRO A 181 -7.05 -19.47 -3.61
CA PRO A 181 -7.60 -18.13 -3.78
C PRO A 181 -9.01 -18.14 -4.39
N TRP A 182 -9.32 -19.13 -5.23
CA TRP A 182 -10.60 -19.29 -5.94
C TRP A 182 -11.85 -19.40 -5.06
N ARG A 183 -11.72 -19.62 -3.74
CA ARG A 183 -12.86 -19.61 -2.81
C ARG A 183 -13.53 -18.24 -2.67
N ASN A 184 -12.82 -17.15 -2.98
CA ASN A 184 -13.37 -15.79 -2.96
C ASN A 184 -13.41 -15.22 -4.39
N LYS A 185 -14.07 -15.96 -5.29
CA LYS A 185 -14.03 -15.75 -6.73
C LYS A 185 -14.42 -14.32 -7.14
N ASN A 186 -15.50 -13.76 -6.59
CA ASN A 186 -15.99 -12.44 -6.98
C ASN A 186 -14.96 -11.31 -6.76
N PHE A 187 -14.34 -11.23 -5.58
CA PHE A 187 -13.31 -10.20 -5.34
C PHE A 187 -11.98 -10.53 -6.02
N LEU A 188 -11.63 -11.82 -6.09
CA LEU A 188 -10.39 -12.25 -6.71
C LEU A 188 -10.38 -11.96 -8.21
N ASP A 189 -11.43 -12.34 -8.94
CA ASP A 189 -11.50 -12.22 -10.39
C ASP A 189 -11.37 -10.75 -10.80
N LYS A 190 -12.12 -9.85 -10.16
CA LYS A 190 -12.01 -8.40 -10.36
C LYS A 190 -10.64 -7.83 -9.99
N THR A 191 -10.00 -8.36 -8.94
CA THR A 191 -8.64 -7.94 -8.56
C THR A 191 -7.63 -8.40 -9.61
N LEU A 192 -7.83 -9.59 -10.17
CA LEU A 192 -7.00 -10.15 -11.24
C LEU A 192 -7.18 -9.35 -12.53
N GLU A 193 -8.40 -9.00 -12.91
CA GLU A 193 -8.70 -8.11 -14.05
C GLU A 193 -8.00 -6.75 -13.92
N ILE A 194 -8.08 -6.11 -12.74
CA ILE A 194 -7.33 -4.88 -12.47
C ILE A 194 -5.81 -5.11 -12.61
N ALA A 195 -5.26 -6.18 -12.04
CA ALA A 195 -3.83 -6.44 -12.03
C ALA A 195 -3.26 -6.67 -13.44
N LEU A 196 -4.03 -7.33 -14.31
CA LEU A 196 -3.69 -7.61 -15.70
C LEU A 196 -3.90 -6.40 -16.62
N SER A 197 -4.71 -5.42 -16.21
CA SER A 197 -4.96 -4.23 -17.02
C SER A 197 -3.70 -3.42 -17.30
N ARG A 198 -3.62 -2.92 -18.53
CA ARG A 198 -2.60 -2.01 -19.04
C ARG A 198 -2.87 -0.55 -18.65
N ASN A 199 -4.13 -0.17 -18.53
CA ASN A 199 -4.59 1.20 -18.30
C ASN A 199 -5.30 1.33 -16.95
N PRO A 200 -5.43 2.56 -16.41
CA PRO A 200 -6.26 2.83 -15.25
C PRO A 200 -7.66 2.24 -15.39
N VAL A 201 -8.16 1.61 -14.34
CA VAL A 201 -9.47 0.96 -14.32
C VAL A 201 -10.38 1.66 -13.33
N ASP A 202 -11.47 2.24 -13.83
CA ASP A 202 -12.49 2.84 -12.97
C ASP A 202 -13.07 1.77 -12.05
N THR A 203 -12.98 2.02 -10.75
CA THR A 203 -13.32 1.04 -9.73
C THR A 203 -14.24 1.70 -8.70
N GLU A 204 -15.41 1.11 -8.52
CA GLU A 204 -16.35 1.46 -7.46
C GLU A 204 -16.17 0.48 -6.31
N VAL A 205 -16.00 0.99 -5.09
CA VAL A 205 -15.84 0.19 -3.88
C VAL A 205 -16.77 0.66 -2.78
N ILE A 206 -17.40 -0.31 -2.13
CA ILE A 206 -18.14 -0.10 -0.89
C ILE A 206 -17.35 -0.79 0.22
N PHE A 207 -17.06 -0.05 1.28
CA PHE A 207 -16.33 -0.53 2.43
C PHE A 207 -17.26 -0.78 3.61
N ARG A 208 -16.99 -1.82 4.39
CA ARG A 208 -17.72 -2.07 5.65
C ARG A 208 -17.60 -0.91 6.65
N LYS A 209 -16.50 -0.16 6.56
CA LYS A 209 -16.16 0.99 7.40
C LYS A 209 -15.29 1.94 6.60
N LYS A 210 -15.37 3.23 6.94
CA LYS A 210 -14.55 4.29 6.37
C LYS A 210 -13.05 3.91 6.37
N PRO A 211 -12.35 4.07 5.24
CA PRO A 211 -10.91 3.93 5.14
C PRO A 211 -10.18 4.65 6.26
N SER A 212 -9.35 3.90 6.96
CA SER A 212 -8.54 4.38 8.08
C SER A 212 -7.20 3.68 8.07
N GLY A 213 -6.27 4.16 8.88
CA GLY A 213 -4.93 3.60 8.90
C GLY A 213 -3.99 4.35 9.80
N ARG A 214 -2.74 3.91 9.77
CA ARG A 214 -1.63 4.49 10.52
C ARG A 214 -0.58 4.97 9.55
N ILE A 215 0.16 5.99 9.96
CA ILE A 215 1.34 6.42 9.24
C ILE A 215 2.53 5.79 9.98
N LEU A 216 3.21 4.89 9.29
CA LEU A 216 4.47 4.33 9.75
C LEU A 216 5.58 5.30 9.34
N LEU A 217 6.22 5.93 10.32
CA LEU A 217 7.43 6.72 10.10
C LEU A 217 8.64 5.81 10.19
N ASP A 218 8.75 4.96 9.17
CA ASP A 218 9.92 4.15 8.90
C ASP A 218 10.52 4.63 7.57
N GLY A 219 11.84 4.76 7.52
CA GLY A 219 12.58 5.10 6.30
C GLY A 219 12.69 3.93 5.34
N THR A 220 12.51 2.70 5.82
CA THR A 220 12.65 1.46 5.03
C THR A 220 11.34 0.98 4.40
N LEU A 221 10.20 1.51 4.87
CA LEU A 221 8.87 1.11 4.40
C LEU A 221 8.30 2.11 3.39
N GLN A 222 7.74 1.56 2.32
CA GLN A 222 7.02 2.33 1.32
C GLN A 222 5.86 3.10 2.00
N PRO A 223 5.64 4.39 1.64
CA PRO A 223 4.46 5.12 2.08
C PRO A 223 3.20 4.36 1.69
N MET A 224 2.23 4.28 2.59
CA MET A 224 1.01 3.52 2.38
C MET A 224 -0.21 4.38 2.71
N GLY A 225 -1.19 4.39 1.80
CA GLY A 225 -2.46 5.06 2.02
C GLY A 225 -3.33 4.37 3.08
N PRO A 226 -4.53 4.94 3.37
CA PRO A 226 -5.53 4.30 4.22
C PRO A 226 -5.98 2.93 3.70
N SER A 227 -6.66 2.14 4.53
CA SER A 227 -7.24 0.86 4.10
C SER A 227 -8.60 0.60 4.75
N ALA A 228 -9.44 -0.18 4.08
CA ALA A 228 -10.70 -0.67 4.63
C ALA A 228 -11.13 -2.01 4.03
N VAL A 229 -11.89 -2.77 4.82
CA VAL A 229 -12.41 -4.07 4.39
C VAL A 229 -13.51 -3.84 3.36
N LEU A 230 -13.40 -4.50 2.21
CA LEU A 230 -14.39 -4.43 1.15
C LEU A 230 -15.68 -5.14 1.56
N GLU A 231 -16.78 -4.53 1.15
CA GLU A 231 -18.13 -5.07 1.19
C GLU A 231 -18.63 -5.36 -0.22
N GLN A 232 -18.40 -4.43 -1.15
CA GLN A 232 -18.66 -4.62 -2.58
C GLN A 232 -17.56 -3.97 -3.42
N MET A 233 -17.41 -4.47 -4.65
CA MET A 233 -16.49 -3.95 -5.64
C MET A 233 -17.07 -4.15 -7.04
N LYS A 234 -17.05 -3.11 -7.86
CA LYS A 234 -17.35 -3.16 -9.29
C LYS A 234 -16.21 -2.48 -10.04
N ILE A 235 -15.94 -2.99 -11.23
CA ILE A 235 -14.93 -2.42 -12.11
C ILE A 235 -15.59 -2.05 -13.43
N GLY A 236 -15.13 -0.95 -14.02
CA GLY A 236 -15.48 -0.56 -15.37
C GLY A 236 -14.70 -1.36 -16.41
N SER A 237 -14.70 -0.86 -17.64
CA SER A 237 -13.97 -1.46 -18.75
C SER A 237 -12.46 -1.44 -18.50
N PHE A 238 -11.79 -2.54 -18.80
CA PHE A 238 -10.34 -2.66 -18.73
C PHE A 238 -9.77 -3.14 -20.07
N LYS A 239 -8.48 -2.89 -20.28
CA LYS A 239 -7.75 -3.38 -21.45
C LYS A 239 -6.49 -4.08 -20.97
N THR A 240 -6.30 -5.33 -21.37
CA THR A 240 -5.12 -6.13 -20.99
C THR A 240 -4.02 -5.97 -22.04
N ASP A 241 -2.76 -6.10 -21.63
CA ASP A 241 -1.66 -6.27 -22.59
C ASP A 241 -1.68 -7.71 -23.12
N PHE A 242 -1.79 -7.88 -24.44
CA PHE A 242 -1.92 -9.20 -25.07
C PHE A 242 -0.81 -10.17 -24.66
N ARG A 243 0.41 -9.66 -24.37
CA ARG A 243 1.54 -10.50 -23.94
C ARG A 243 1.31 -11.07 -22.55
N ILE A 244 0.80 -10.24 -21.65
CA ILE A 244 0.44 -10.65 -20.28
C ILE A 244 -0.75 -11.60 -20.33
N GLU A 245 -1.76 -11.29 -21.14
CA GLU A 245 -2.94 -12.15 -21.33
C GLU A 245 -2.53 -13.53 -21.85
N LYS A 246 -1.68 -13.59 -22.88
CA LYS A 246 -1.14 -14.85 -23.42
C LYS A 246 -0.42 -15.66 -22.33
N ALA A 247 0.45 -15.01 -21.55
CA ALA A 247 1.17 -15.67 -20.46
C ALA A 247 0.25 -16.12 -19.31
N TYR A 248 -0.86 -15.41 -19.09
CA TYR A 248 -1.87 -15.78 -18.10
C TYR A 248 -2.74 -16.94 -18.56
N SER A 249 -3.14 -16.97 -19.83
CA SER A 249 -3.96 -18.03 -20.42
C SER A 249 -3.20 -19.35 -20.59
N ASP A 250 -1.87 -19.30 -20.67
CA ASP A 250 -1.02 -20.49 -20.73
C ASP A 250 -0.88 -21.13 -19.33
N GLU A 251 -1.61 -22.22 -19.13
CA GLU A 251 -1.67 -22.96 -17.87
C GLU A 251 -0.51 -23.94 -17.65
N ASP A 252 0.31 -24.18 -18.68
CA ASP A 252 1.45 -25.10 -18.67
C ASP A 252 2.80 -24.36 -18.71
N LEU A 253 2.78 -23.05 -18.90
CA LEU A 253 3.96 -22.19 -18.85
C LEU A 253 4.48 -22.02 -17.41
N ARG A 254 5.77 -22.31 -17.21
CA ARG A 254 6.44 -22.07 -15.92
C ARG A 254 6.53 -20.57 -15.66
N SER A 255 6.36 -20.18 -14.40
CA SER A 255 6.34 -18.76 -14.01
C SER A 255 7.65 -18.04 -14.34
N GLU A 256 8.79 -18.70 -14.13
CA GLU A 256 10.11 -18.15 -14.43
C GLU A 256 10.27 -17.83 -15.92
N GLU A 257 9.80 -18.73 -16.79
CA GLU A 257 9.83 -18.54 -18.24
C GLU A 257 8.88 -17.44 -18.70
N ALA A 258 7.63 -17.43 -18.19
CA ALA A 258 6.67 -16.36 -18.44
C ALA A 258 7.24 -14.99 -18.06
N ILE A 259 7.79 -14.87 -16.86
CA ILE A 259 8.38 -13.63 -16.32
C ILE A 259 9.53 -13.16 -17.23
N PHE A 260 10.44 -14.06 -17.59
CA PHE A 260 11.60 -13.70 -18.39
C PHE A 260 11.21 -13.30 -19.82
N ASN A 261 10.27 -14.00 -20.45
CA ASN A 261 9.77 -13.68 -21.79
C ASN A 261 9.05 -12.32 -21.82
N LEU A 262 8.23 -12.03 -20.80
CA LEU A 262 7.57 -10.72 -20.67
C LEU A 262 8.59 -9.58 -20.49
N TYR A 263 9.63 -9.83 -19.68
CA TYR A 263 10.72 -8.87 -19.48
C TYR A 263 11.47 -8.60 -20.80
N LEU A 264 11.88 -9.64 -21.53
CA LEU A 264 12.56 -9.48 -22.83
C LEU A 264 11.67 -8.78 -23.87
N SER A 265 10.35 -8.96 -23.77
CA SER A 265 9.38 -8.30 -24.63
C SER A 265 9.17 -6.81 -24.27
N GLY A 266 9.85 -6.28 -23.26
CA GLY A 266 9.77 -4.87 -22.84
C GLY A 266 8.56 -4.53 -21.97
N ILE A 267 7.91 -5.52 -21.33
CA ILE A 267 6.90 -5.23 -20.30
C ILE A 267 7.59 -4.66 -19.06
N PRO A 268 7.11 -3.53 -18.50
CA PRO A 268 7.64 -2.99 -17.24
C PRO A 268 7.64 -4.03 -16.11
N VAL A 269 8.74 -4.12 -15.38
CA VAL A 269 8.94 -5.11 -14.30
C VAL A 269 7.84 -5.00 -13.23
N SER A 270 7.40 -3.78 -12.89
CA SER A 270 6.32 -3.55 -11.93
C SER A 270 5.00 -4.19 -12.35
N ARG A 271 4.68 -4.22 -13.65
CA ARG A 271 3.50 -4.92 -14.17
C ARG A 271 3.65 -6.44 -14.06
N ILE A 272 4.84 -6.96 -14.32
CA ILE A 272 5.15 -8.39 -14.16
C ILE A 272 5.03 -8.79 -12.68
N GLN A 273 5.64 -8.03 -11.78
CA GLN A 273 5.54 -8.21 -10.32
C GLN A 273 4.08 -8.17 -9.84
N ARG A 274 3.28 -7.28 -10.41
CA ARG A 274 1.88 -7.16 -10.08
C ARG A 274 1.08 -8.37 -10.51
N ALA A 275 1.17 -8.77 -11.79
CA ALA A 275 0.50 -9.96 -12.31
C ALA A 275 0.96 -11.24 -11.59
N PHE A 276 2.26 -11.37 -11.31
CA PHE A 276 2.79 -12.48 -10.52
C PHE A 276 2.21 -12.53 -9.10
N SER A 277 2.02 -11.37 -8.45
CA SER A 277 1.47 -11.31 -7.08
C SER A 277 0.05 -11.85 -6.98
N VAL A 278 -0.75 -11.71 -8.04
CA VAL A 278 -2.11 -12.25 -8.10
C VAL A 278 -2.17 -13.69 -8.62
N GLY A 279 -1.01 -14.34 -8.80
CA GLY A 279 -0.92 -15.71 -9.24
C GLY A 279 -1.23 -15.90 -10.73
N ALA A 280 -0.98 -14.87 -11.56
CA ALA A 280 -1.26 -14.95 -12.99
C ALA A 280 -0.34 -15.90 -13.76
N PHE A 281 0.88 -16.17 -13.26
CA PHE A 281 1.88 -16.96 -14.00
C PHE A 281 2.23 -18.26 -13.28
N GLY A 282 2.59 -19.27 -14.07
CA GLY A 282 2.99 -20.59 -13.60
C GLY A 282 1.95 -21.66 -13.89
N LEU A 283 2.33 -22.91 -13.61
CA LEU A 283 1.49 -24.08 -13.81
C LEU A 283 0.17 -23.94 -13.05
N LYS A 284 -0.96 -24.29 -13.67
CA LYS A 284 -2.31 -24.16 -13.08
C LYS A 284 -2.39 -24.68 -11.65
N SER A 285 -1.83 -25.87 -11.40
CA SER A 285 -1.85 -26.53 -10.09
C SER A 285 -0.98 -25.85 -9.03
N GLN A 286 -0.06 -24.97 -9.44
CA GLN A 286 0.90 -24.28 -8.58
C GLN A 286 0.61 -22.77 -8.43
N ARG A 287 -0.32 -22.23 -9.21
CA ARG A 287 -0.74 -20.81 -9.12
C ARG A 287 -1.27 -20.50 -7.73
N ARG A 288 -0.76 -19.43 -7.15
CA ARG A 288 -1.08 -18.96 -5.81
C ARG A 288 -0.89 -17.46 -5.73
N LEU A 289 -1.60 -16.81 -4.80
CA LEU A 289 -1.30 -15.43 -4.47
C LEU A 289 0.07 -15.35 -3.80
N VAL A 290 0.87 -14.37 -4.20
CA VAL A 290 2.18 -14.11 -3.63
C VAL A 290 2.15 -12.73 -3.00
N PRO A 291 2.45 -12.60 -1.69
CA PRO A 291 2.56 -11.30 -1.05
C PRO A 291 3.44 -10.34 -1.85
N THR A 292 3.00 -9.08 -2.03
CA THR A 292 3.62 -8.11 -2.96
C THR A 292 5.12 -7.97 -2.72
N ARG A 293 5.56 -7.95 -1.46
CA ARG A 293 7.00 -7.88 -1.12
C ARG A 293 7.79 -9.10 -1.63
N TRP A 294 7.22 -10.29 -1.52
CA TRP A 294 7.85 -11.51 -2.02
C TRP A 294 7.78 -11.57 -3.54
N SER A 295 6.71 -11.05 -4.14
CA SER A 295 6.58 -10.94 -5.60
C SER A 295 7.71 -10.10 -6.20
N ILE A 296 7.97 -8.92 -5.63
CA ILE A 296 9.08 -8.04 -6.03
C ILE A 296 10.40 -8.82 -6.00
N THR A 297 10.75 -9.40 -4.84
CA THR A 297 12.02 -10.13 -4.69
C THR A 297 12.12 -11.34 -5.62
N ALA A 298 11.04 -12.09 -5.79
CA ALA A 298 11.03 -13.30 -6.62
C ALA A 298 11.24 -12.96 -8.10
N VAL A 299 10.49 -11.99 -8.63
CA VAL A 299 10.61 -11.55 -10.03
C VAL A 299 12.00 -10.98 -10.29
N ASP A 300 12.50 -10.10 -9.41
CA ASP A 300 13.83 -9.50 -9.56
C ASP A 300 14.91 -10.58 -9.56
N SER A 301 14.81 -11.58 -8.69
CA SER A 301 15.74 -12.71 -8.63
C SER A 301 15.69 -13.58 -9.89
N MET A 302 14.49 -13.89 -10.40
CA MET A 302 14.31 -14.70 -11.61
C MET A 302 14.91 -14.01 -12.84
N ILE A 303 14.62 -12.71 -13.01
CA ILE A 303 15.17 -11.91 -14.11
C ILE A 303 16.69 -11.83 -13.98
N SER A 304 17.21 -11.47 -12.80
CA SER A 304 18.65 -11.28 -12.59
C SER A 304 19.45 -12.55 -12.82
N ARG A 305 18.99 -13.69 -12.30
CA ARG A 305 19.67 -14.99 -12.50
C ARG A 305 19.73 -15.37 -13.98
N ASN A 306 18.60 -15.25 -14.70
CA ASN A 306 18.57 -15.52 -16.14
C ASN A 306 19.50 -14.60 -16.93
N LEU A 307 19.58 -13.31 -16.58
CA LEU A 307 20.50 -12.38 -17.22
C LEU A 307 21.97 -12.73 -16.97
N ILE A 308 22.32 -13.08 -15.73
CA ILE A 308 23.68 -13.51 -15.38
C ILE A 308 24.07 -14.77 -16.16
N GLU A 309 23.19 -15.77 -16.18
CA GLU A 309 23.45 -17.04 -16.85
C GLU A 309 23.55 -16.88 -18.37
N LYS A 310 22.65 -16.13 -18.99
CA LYS A 310 22.57 -16.02 -20.46
C LYS A 310 23.47 -14.94 -21.06
N LYS A 311 23.77 -13.86 -20.33
CA LYS A 311 24.50 -12.70 -20.89
C LYS A 311 25.87 -12.45 -20.27
N VAL A 312 26.11 -12.87 -19.04
CA VAL A 312 27.37 -12.57 -18.33
C VAL A 312 28.30 -13.77 -18.34
N LYS A 313 27.82 -14.94 -17.90
CA LYS A 313 28.65 -16.16 -17.83
C LYS A 313 29.00 -16.76 -19.19
N GLY A 314 28.22 -16.46 -20.23
CA GLY A 314 28.48 -16.88 -21.61
C GLY A 314 29.51 -16.03 -22.34
N ASN A 315 29.91 -14.88 -21.79
CA ASN A 315 30.95 -14.04 -22.36
C ASN A 315 32.24 -14.25 -21.58
N ASN A 316 33.33 -14.66 -22.27
CA ASN A 316 34.65 -14.69 -21.66
C ASN A 316 34.97 -13.28 -21.12
N PRO A 317 35.57 -13.16 -19.92
CA PRO A 317 36.04 -11.87 -19.44
C PRO A 317 37.04 -11.30 -20.46
N ILE A 318 36.80 -10.06 -20.87
CA ILE A 318 37.68 -9.26 -21.75
C ILE A 318 38.99 -9.00 -21.01
#